data_AF-A0A7X9S2A0-F1
#
_entry.id   AF-A0A7X9S2A0-F1
#
_cell.length_a   1.000
_cell.length_b   1.000
_cell.length_c   1.000
_cell.angle_alpha   90.00
_cell.angle_beta   90.00
_cell.angle_gamma   90.00
#
_symmetry.space_group_name_H-M   'P 1'
#
loop_
_entity.id
_entity.type
_entity.pdbx_description
1 polymer ?
#
loop_
_entity_poly.entity_id
_entity_poly.type
_entity_poly.pdbx_seq_one_letter_code
_entity_poly.pdbx_strand_id
1 'polypeptide(L)'
;MLKTGKVLRSQRKFSEEFKRKIVHEYEFGQLSIKSISEQYSISLQTVYRWIHQYSNYNNLGVQVVEMKNSQEHKLKVQQKKIEELERVLGQKQLYLEYLEKVIELADEEYNIDIKKNSETLQSGGSKITKTR
;
A
#
# COMPACT_ATOMS: atom_id res chain seq x y z
N MET A 1 45.97 -10.31 43.81
CA MET A 1 45.86 -9.10 42.96
C MET A 1 45.60 -9.56 41.53
N LEU A 2 44.35 -9.44 41.05
CA LEU A 2 43.99 -9.91 39.71
C LEU A 2 44.52 -8.91 38.68
N LYS A 3 45.41 -9.36 37.80
CA LYS A 3 45.97 -8.56 36.71
C LYS A 3 44.84 -8.19 35.76
N THR A 4 44.45 -6.92 35.74
CA THR A 4 43.51 -6.35 34.77
C THR A 4 44.19 -6.23 33.41
N GLY A 5 44.24 -7.33 32.67
CA GLY A 5 44.69 -7.31 31.28
C GLY A 5 43.76 -6.44 30.43
N LYS A 6 44.31 -5.38 29.80
CA LYS A 6 43.58 -4.61 28.78
C LYS A 6 43.22 -5.54 27.62
N VAL A 7 41.96 -5.92 27.50
CA VAL A 7 41.44 -6.59 26.32
C VAL A 7 41.50 -5.61 25.15
N LEU A 8 42.36 -5.89 24.18
CA LEU A 8 42.40 -5.17 22.90
C LEU A 8 41.06 -5.39 22.19
N ARG A 9 40.18 -4.40 22.23
CA ARG A 9 38.92 -4.43 21.46
C ARG A 9 39.26 -4.28 19.98
N SER A 10 39.04 -5.35 19.22
CA SER A 10 39.13 -5.30 17.76
C SER A 10 38.12 -4.30 17.20
N GLN A 11 38.57 -3.36 16.37
CA GLN A 11 37.67 -2.41 15.72
C GLN A 11 36.94 -3.08 14.56
N ARG A 12 35.61 -3.11 14.63
CA ARG A 12 34.77 -3.52 13.50
C ARG A 12 35.01 -2.57 12.32
N LYS A 13 35.41 -3.14 11.17
CA LYS A 13 35.54 -2.42 9.91
C LYS A 13 34.33 -2.74 9.03
N PHE A 14 33.72 -1.71 8.47
CA PHE A 14 32.62 -1.83 7.52
C PHE A 14 33.11 -1.46 6.13
N SER A 15 32.67 -2.20 5.11
CA SER A 15 32.95 -1.88 3.71
C SER A 15 32.30 -0.55 3.32
N GLU A 16 32.83 0.12 2.31
CA GLU A 16 32.29 1.40 1.85
C GLU A 16 30.88 1.24 1.26
N GLU A 17 30.65 0.18 0.49
CA GLU A 17 29.34 -0.16 -0.09
C GLU A 17 28.27 -0.29 0.99
N PHE A 18 28.60 -0.96 2.10
CA PHE A 18 27.68 -1.11 3.22
C PHE A 18 27.34 0.24 3.85
N LYS A 19 28.33 1.11 4.06
CA LYS A 19 28.08 2.46 4.61
C LYS A 19 27.17 3.27 3.68
N ARG A 20 27.42 3.23 2.37
CA ARG A 20 26.59 3.93 1.37
C ARG A 20 25.16 3.37 1.34
N LYS A 21 25.00 2.06 1.45
CA LYS A 21 23.68 1.41 1.54
C LYS A 21 22.88 1.92 2.76
N ILE A 22 23.50 1.96 3.94
CA ILE A 22 22.84 2.47 5.15
C ILE A 22 22.43 3.94 5.00
N VAL A 23 23.30 4.77 4.43
CA VAL A 23 22.98 6.19 4.19
C VAL A 23 21.85 6.34 3.17
N HIS A 24 21.82 5.51 2.13
CA HIS A 24 20.74 5.48 1.16
C HIS A 24 19.40 5.06 1.80
N GLU A 25 19.38 3.99 2.59
CA GLU A 25 18.16 3.56 3.31
C GLU A 25 17.62 4.66 4.25
N TYR A 26 18.51 5.43 4.87
CA TYR A 26 18.16 6.60 5.67
C TYR A 26 17.62 7.75 4.80
N GLU A 27 18.30 8.12 3.72
CA GLU A 27 17.90 9.23 2.82
C GLU A 27 16.54 8.98 2.15
N PHE A 28 16.23 7.71 1.85
CA PHE A 28 14.93 7.31 1.28
C PHE A 28 13.83 7.17 2.34
N GLY A 29 14.15 7.37 3.62
CA GLY A 29 13.20 7.29 4.72
C GLY A 29 12.68 5.87 4.97
N GLN A 30 13.44 4.84 4.58
CA GLN A 30 13.07 3.45 4.81
C GLN A 30 13.26 3.04 6.27
N LEU A 31 14.36 3.51 6.88
CA LEU A 31 14.70 3.23 8.27
C LEU A 31 15.15 4.51 8.99
N SER A 32 14.67 4.69 10.22
CA SER A 32 15.17 5.75 11.10
C SER A 32 16.57 5.40 11.61
N ILE A 33 17.34 6.41 12.03
CA ILE A 33 18.70 6.22 12.58
C ILE A 33 18.68 5.26 13.77
N LYS A 34 17.63 5.32 14.60
CA LYS A 34 17.44 4.40 15.73
C LYS A 34 17.22 2.96 15.26
N SER A 35 16.35 2.76 14.29
CA SER A 35 16.09 1.44 13.69
C SER A 35 17.34 0.84 13.06
N ILE A 36 18.13 1.64 12.34
CA ILE A 36 19.42 1.22 11.76
C ILE A 36 20.40 0.78 12.85
N SER A 37 20.48 1.55 13.93
CA SER A 37 21.37 1.27 15.06
C SER A 37 21.02 -0.06 15.72
N GLU A 38 19.74 -0.34 15.93
CA GLU A 38 19.24 -1.58 16.51
C GLU A 38 19.46 -2.77 15.56
N GLN A 39 19.06 -2.63 14.30
CA GLN A 39 19.11 -3.71 13.30
C GLN A 39 20.53 -4.16 12.98
N TYR A 40 21.45 -3.21 12.80
CA TYR A 40 22.83 -3.52 12.44
C TYR A 40 23.79 -3.53 13.65
N SER A 41 23.28 -3.26 14.85
CA SER A 41 24.07 -3.11 16.08
C SER A 41 25.24 -2.13 15.92
N ILE A 42 24.95 -0.98 15.30
CA ILE A 42 25.91 0.09 15.01
C ILE A 42 25.61 1.25 15.95
N SER A 43 26.64 1.90 16.50
CA SER A 43 26.40 3.08 17.33
C SER A 43 25.78 4.22 16.53
N LEU A 44 24.80 4.92 17.11
CA LEU A 44 24.15 6.09 16.49
C LEU A 44 25.17 7.10 15.95
N GLN A 45 26.22 7.39 16.74
CA GLN A 45 27.31 8.30 16.35
C GLN A 45 28.05 7.86 15.07
N THR A 46 28.21 6.56 14.86
CA THR A 46 28.83 6.03 13.64
C THR A 46 27.92 6.23 12.43
N VAL A 47 26.62 6.03 12.61
CA VAL A 47 25.62 6.27 11.56
C VAL A 47 25.59 7.76 11.19
N TYR A 48 25.53 8.67 12.17
CA TYR A 48 25.61 10.12 11.92
C TYR A 48 26.88 10.53 11.17
N ARG A 49 28.04 9.96 11.54
CA ARG A 49 29.30 10.21 10.83
C ARG A 49 29.23 9.75 9.38
N TRP A 50 28.62 8.60 9.09
CA TRP A 50 28.44 8.13 7.72
C TRP A 50 27.47 8.99 6.93
N ILE A 51 26.36 9.40 7.53
CA ILE A 51 25.42 10.34 6.89
C ILE A 51 26.18 11.62 6.52
N HIS A 52 26.94 12.21 7.45
CA HIS A 52 27.71 13.41 7.17
C HIS A 52 28.76 13.21 6.05
N GLN A 53 29.37 12.03 5.97
CA GLN A 53 30.44 11.73 5.02
C GLN A 53 29.94 11.32 3.62
N TYR A 54 28.82 10.60 3.54
CA TYR A 54 28.33 9.98 2.32
C TYR A 54 27.00 10.56 1.82
N SER A 55 26.32 11.41 2.60
CA SER A 55 25.10 12.07 2.15
C SER A 55 25.41 13.11 1.08
N ASN A 56 24.70 13.03 -0.04
CA ASN A 56 24.76 14.06 -1.07
C ASN A 56 24.10 15.36 -0.61
N TYR A 57 23.10 15.29 0.28
CA TYR A 57 22.27 16.42 0.70
C TYR A 57 22.92 17.29 1.78
N ASN A 58 23.87 16.74 2.55
CA ASN A 58 24.53 17.48 3.64
C ASN A 58 25.48 18.59 3.13
N ASN A 59 26.02 18.48 1.92
CA ASN A 59 26.81 19.56 1.30
C ASN A 59 25.96 20.77 0.86
N LEU A 60 24.63 20.62 0.75
CA LEU A 60 23.72 21.68 0.33
C LEU A 60 23.00 22.37 1.50
N GLY A 61 23.33 22.05 2.76
CA GLY A 61 22.66 22.64 3.93
C GLY A 61 21.18 22.26 4.04
N VAL A 62 20.74 21.23 3.32
CA VAL A 62 19.35 20.77 3.35
C VAL A 62 19.22 19.81 4.51
N GLN A 63 18.67 20.30 5.62
CA GLN A 63 18.20 19.45 6.70
C GLN A 63 17.12 18.53 6.12
N VAL A 64 17.44 17.24 5.96
CA VAL A 64 16.43 16.22 5.69
C VAL A 64 15.60 16.09 6.96
N VAL A 65 14.65 17.01 7.11
CA VAL A 65 13.60 16.95 8.12
C VAL A 65 12.73 15.77 7.72
N GLU A 66 13.10 14.62 8.28
CA GLU A 66 12.41 13.36 8.23
C GLU A 66 10.89 13.56 8.21
N MET A 67 10.31 13.36 7.01
CA MET A 67 9.03 12.77 6.61
C MET A 67 7.87 12.58 7.62
N LYS A 68 7.77 13.30 8.73
CA LYS A 68 6.56 13.32 9.57
C LYS A 68 5.34 13.80 8.75
N ASN A 69 5.55 14.80 7.90
CA ASN A 69 4.54 15.29 6.97
C ASN A 69 4.20 14.30 5.84
N SER A 70 5.11 13.39 5.46
CA SER A 70 4.88 12.43 4.35
C SER A 70 3.94 11.30 4.78
N GLN A 71 4.13 10.76 5.98
CA GLN A 71 3.23 9.74 6.55
C GLN A 71 1.83 10.31 6.77
N GLU A 72 1.74 11.49 7.40
CA GLU A 72 0.45 12.16 7.65
C GLU A 72 -0.26 12.55 6.36
N HIS A 73 0.48 13.07 5.37
CA HIS A 73 -0.08 13.39 4.05
C HIS A 73 -0.56 12.13 3.31
N LYS A 74 0.21 11.04 3.33
CA LYS A 74 -0.21 9.75 2.75
C LYS A 74 -1.47 9.22 3.42
N LEU A 75 -1.53 9.25 4.75
CA LEU A 75 -2.72 8.85 5.51
C LEU A 75 -3.93 9.70 5.13
N LYS A 76 -3.76 11.03 5.03
CA LYS A 76 -4.84 11.95 4.65
C LYS A 76 -5.32 11.72 3.22
N VAL A 77 -4.41 11.46 2.28
CA VAL A 77 -4.74 11.13 0.88
C VAL A 77 -5.45 9.78 0.80
N GLN A 78 -4.98 8.78 1.54
CA GLN A 78 -5.62 7.46 1.61
C GLN A 78 -7.02 7.55 2.20
N GLN A 79 -7.21 8.33 3.28
CA GLN A 79 -8.52 8.53 3.89
C GLN A 79 -9.53 9.16 2.92
N LYS A 80 -9.11 10.18 2.16
CA LYS A 80 -9.97 10.80 1.13
C LYS A 80 -10.40 9.80 0.06
N LYS A 81 -9.49 8.91 -0.36
CA LYS A 81 -9.80 7.89 -1.36
C LYS A 81 -10.79 6.87 -0.84
N ILE A 82 -10.69 6.48 0.44
CA ILE A 82 -11.66 5.60 1.09
C ILE A 82 -13.04 6.26 1.10
N GLU A 83 -13.13 7.51 1.54
CA GLU A 83 -14.40 8.26 1.59
C GLU A 83 -15.06 8.38 0.20
N GLU A 84 -14.27 8.68 -0.84
CA GLU A 84 -14.76 8.76 -2.21
C GLU A 84 -15.26 7.41 -2.73
N LEU A 85 -14.53 6.32 -2.45
CA LEU A 85 -14.92 4.98 -2.83
C LEU A 85 -16.18 4.51 -2.10
N GLU A 86 -16.29 4.78 -0.80
CA GLU A 86 -17.47 4.48 0.01
C GLU A 86 -18.71 5.21 -0.52
N ARG A 87 -18.56 6.48 -0.92
CA ARG A 87 -19.64 7.26 -1.53
C ARG A 87 -20.12 6.65 -2.85
N VAL A 88 -19.19 6.28 -3.75
CA VAL A 88 -19.54 5.67 -5.05
C VAL A 88 -20.17 4.30 -4.85
N LEU A 89 -19.68 3.51 -3.89
CA LEU A 89 -20.24 2.21 -3.55
C LEU A 89 -21.68 2.35 -3.03
N GLY A 90 -21.92 3.30 -2.11
CA GLY A 90 -23.26 3.58 -1.59
C GLY A 90 -24.26 3.98 -2.68
N GLN A 91 -23.83 4.82 -3.64
CA GLN A 91 -24.68 5.19 -4.78
C GLN A 91 -25.05 3.98 -5.67
N LYS A 92 -24.07 3.11 -5.93
CA LYS A 92 -24.31 1.88 -6.70
C LYS A 92 -25.23 0.91 -5.95
N GLN A 93 -25.07 0.79 -4.63
CA GLN A 93 -25.90 -0.06 -3.78
C GLN A 93 -27.37 0.39 -3.82
N LEU A 94 -27.63 1.68 -3.65
CA LEU A 94 -28.99 2.23 -3.76
C LEU A 94 -29.61 1.96 -5.14
N TYR A 95 -28.80 2.07 -6.21
CA TYR A 95 -29.27 1.80 -7.56
C TYR A 95 -29.61 0.31 -7.77
N LEU A 96 -28.82 -0.60 -7.20
CA LEU A 96 -29.11 -2.04 -7.25
C LEU A 96 -30.40 -2.37 -6.49
N GLU A 97 -30.57 -1.85 -5.28
CA GLU A 97 -31.79 -2.04 -4.48
C GLU A 97 -33.03 -1.50 -5.21
N TYR A 98 -32.90 -0.35 -5.87
CA TYR A 98 -33.96 0.18 -6.71
C TYR A 98 -34.31 -0.76 -7.87
N LEU A 99 -33.31 -1.24 -8.63
CA LEU A 99 -33.54 -2.16 -9.73
C LEU A 99 -34.13 -3.50 -9.27
N GLU A 100 -33.66 -4.04 -8.15
CA GLU A 100 -34.22 -5.25 -7.55
C GLU A 100 -35.69 -5.04 -7.19
N LYS A 101 -36.04 -3.89 -6.59
CA LYS A 101 -37.43 -3.57 -6.25
C LYS A 101 -38.32 -3.43 -7.49
N VAL A 102 -37.81 -2.83 -8.56
CA VAL A 102 -38.54 -2.72 -9.83
C VAL A 102 -38.80 -4.11 -10.42
N ILE A 103 -37.83 -5.03 -10.35
CA ILE A 103 -38.00 -6.41 -10.81
C ILE A 103 -39.05 -7.13 -9.96
N GLU A 104 -38.99 -7.02 -8.64
CA GLU A 104 -40.00 -7.63 -7.74
C GLU A 104 -41.42 -7.17 -8.07
N LEU A 105 -41.64 -5.85 -8.24
CA LEU A 105 -42.94 -5.31 -8.57
C LEU A 105 -43.43 -5.77 -9.95
N ALA A 106 -42.53 -5.88 -10.92
CA ALA A 106 -42.87 -6.36 -12.26
C ALA A 106 -43.21 -7.87 -12.25
N ASP A 107 -42.51 -8.68 -11.47
CA ASP A 107 -42.82 -10.09 -11.27
C ASP A 107 -44.20 -10.24 -10.59
N GLU A 108 -44.51 -9.41 -9.59
CA GLU A 108 -45.82 -9.39 -8.90
C GLU A 108 -46.99 -8.96 -9.80
N GLU A 109 -46.81 -7.91 -10.62
CA GLU A 109 -47.88 -7.31 -11.41
C GLU A 109 -48.15 -8.09 -12.73
N TYR A 110 -47.11 -8.66 -13.34
CA TYR A 110 -47.24 -9.34 -14.64
C TYR A 110 -47.13 -10.87 -14.56
N ASN A 111 -46.78 -11.44 -13.41
CA ASN A 111 -46.57 -12.88 -13.22
C ASN A 111 -45.57 -13.48 -14.26
N ILE A 112 -44.59 -12.66 -14.67
CA ILE A 112 -43.51 -13.01 -15.58
C ILE A 112 -42.26 -13.13 -14.72
N ASP A 113 -41.62 -14.31 -14.64
CA ASP A 113 -40.31 -14.49 -14.00
C ASP A 113 -39.20 -13.81 -14.83
N ILE A 114 -38.97 -12.50 -14.65
CA ILE A 114 -38.00 -11.74 -15.48
C ILE A 114 -36.57 -12.24 -15.22
N LYS A 115 -36.25 -12.69 -14.00
CA LYS A 115 -34.94 -13.27 -13.64
C LYS A 115 -34.61 -14.56 -14.39
N LYS A 116 -35.60 -15.31 -14.89
CA LYS A 116 -35.41 -16.64 -15.51
C LYS A 116 -35.38 -16.59 -17.04
N ASN A 117 -36.01 -15.57 -17.63
CA ASN A 117 -36.14 -15.42 -19.09
C ASN A 117 -34.92 -14.75 -19.75
N SER A 118 -33.98 -14.17 -19.00
CA SER A 118 -32.78 -13.52 -19.53
C SER A 118 -31.67 -14.51 -19.96
N GLU A 119 -31.64 -15.72 -19.39
CA GLU A 119 -30.63 -16.75 -19.70
C GLU A 119 -31.06 -17.74 -20.79
N THR A 120 -32.33 -17.71 -21.21
CA THR A 120 -32.86 -18.69 -22.17
C THR A 120 -32.69 -18.17 -23.61
N LEU A 121 -31.76 -18.76 -24.37
CA LEU A 121 -31.73 -18.62 -25.83
C LEU A 121 -33.09 -19.06 -26.39
N GLN A 122 -33.81 -18.17 -27.07
CA GLN A 122 -35.07 -18.50 -27.72
C GLN A 122 -34.83 -19.61 -28.75
N SER A 123 -35.47 -20.77 -28.55
CA SER A 123 -35.44 -21.90 -29.48
C SER A 123 -35.94 -21.43 -30.85
N GLY A 124 -35.04 -21.46 -31.84
CA GLY A 124 -35.33 -21.06 -33.22
C GLY A 124 -36.50 -21.87 -33.79
N GLY A 125 -37.40 -21.19 -34.47
CA GLY A 125 -38.70 -21.70 -34.92
C GLY A 125 -38.65 -23.09 -35.56
N SER A 126 -39.58 -23.94 -35.11
CA SER A 126 -39.86 -25.25 -35.69
C SER A 126 -40.16 -25.09 -37.19
N LYS A 127 -39.32 -25.67 -38.05
CA LYS A 127 -39.58 -25.72 -39.49
C LYS A 127 -40.81 -26.60 -39.69
N ILE A 128 -41.88 -26.01 -40.22
CA ILE A 128 -43.09 -26.73 -40.63
C ILE A 128 -42.68 -27.70 -41.75
N THR A 129 -42.63 -29.00 -41.44
CA THR A 129 -42.44 -30.05 -42.45
C THR A 129 -43.73 -30.16 -43.25
N LYS A 130 -43.68 -29.78 -44.54
CA LYS A 130 -44.80 -29.97 -45.48
C LYS A 130 -45.12 -31.47 -45.60
N THR A 131 -46.32 -31.84 -45.20
CA THR A 131 -46.91 -33.17 -45.47
C THR A 131 -47.21 -33.28 -46.97
N ARG A 132 -46.88 -34.45 -47.52
CA ARG A 132 -47.02 -34.87 -48.93
C ARG A 132 -48.48 -35.09 -49.33
#